data_AF-X2IX97-F1
#
_entry.id   AF-X2IX97-F1
#
_cell.length_a   1.000
_cell.length_b   1.000
_cell.length_c   1.000
_cell.angle_alpha   90.00
_cell.angle_beta   90.00
_cell.angle_gamma   90.00
#
_symmetry.space_group_name_H-M   'P 1'
#
loop_
_entity.id
_entity.type
_entity.pdbx_description
1 polymer ?
#
loop_
_entity_poly.entity_id
_entity_poly.type
_entity_poly.pdbx_seq_one_letter_code
_entity_poly.pdbx_strand_id
1 'polypeptide(L)'
;SGQMIPDGNDNIVQIEIVRVKGYHLLHQESIKLIEHQPASLLQNKIANLLLRCIPGLRWDTKQISELNSIDSTMVYLRGKHELNQYTPYSLQQALKLLTQCVNMSPNSIAPYCALAECYLSMAQMG
;
A
#
# COMPACT_ATOMS: atom_id res chain seq x y z
N SER A 1 -7.30 6.32 -8.54
CA SER A 1 -7.42 4.86 -8.60
C SER A 1 -6.16 4.28 -9.22
N GLY A 2 -5.93 2.99 -9.05
CA GLY A 2 -4.92 2.24 -9.78
C GLY A 2 -5.52 0.93 -10.27
N GLN A 3 -5.30 0.57 -11.52
CA GLN A 3 -5.78 -0.68 -12.11
C GLN A 3 -4.69 -1.35 -12.93
N MET A 4 -4.67 -2.67 -12.93
CA MET A 4 -3.78 -3.46 -13.78
C MET A 4 -4.53 -3.89 -15.03
N ILE A 5 -3.93 -3.67 -16.19
CA ILE A 5 -4.47 -4.01 -17.50
C ILE A 5 -3.48 -4.95 -18.18
N PRO A 6 -3.90 -6.13 -18.65
CA PRO A 6 -3.05 -6.99 -19.46
C PRO A 6 -2.75 -6.35 -20.83
N ASP A 7 -1.49 -6.38 -21.26
CA ASP A 7 -1.00 -5.87 -22.56
C ASP A 7 -0.13 -6.93 -23.25
N GLY A 8 -0.79 -7.87 -23.93
CA GLY A 8 -0.13 -9.03 -24.52
C GLY A 8 0.50 -9.92 -23.44
N ASN A 9 1.83 -10.05 -23.48
CA ASN A 9 2.60 -10.78 -22.45
C ASN A 9 3.01 -9.90 -21.25
N ASP A 10 2.80 -8.58 -21.35
CA ASP A 10 3.17 -7.63 -20.31
C ASP A 10 1.93 -7.20 -19.51
N ASN A 11 2.16 -6.57 -18.35
CA ASN A 11 1.11 -5.92 -17.58
C ASN A 11 1.34 -4.40 -17.57
N ILE A 12 0.26 -3.62 -17.66
CA ILE A 12 0.29 -2.17 -17.50
C ILE A 12 -0.43 -1.81 -16.21
N VAL A 13 0.17 -0.94 -15.41
CA VAL A 13 -0.53 -0.29 -14.30
C VAL A 13 -1.00 1.07 -14.78
N GLN A 14 -2.30 1.24 -14.90
CA GLN A 14 -2.92 2.53 -15.13
C GLN A 14 -3.21 3.20 -13.79
N ILE A 15 -2.77 4.45 -13.65
CA ILE A 15 -2.93 5.26 -12.45
C ILE A 15 -3.70 6.51 -12.81
N GLU A 16 -4.71 6.83 -12.01
CA GLU A 16 -5.51 8.04 -12.13
C GLU A 16 -5.52 8.78 -10.80
N ILE A 17 -5.23 10.07 -10.83
CA ILE A 17 -5.40 10.96 -9.68
C ILE A 17 -6.62 11.83 -9.95
N VAL A 18 -7.62 11.70 -9.08
CA VAL A 18 -8.88 12.43 -9.18
C VAL A 18 -9.07 13.26 -7.93
N ARG A 19 -9.35 14.55 -8.10
CA ARG A 19 -9.85 15.39 -7.03
C ARG A 19 -11.31 15.06 -6.80
N VAL A 20 -11.63 14.47 -5.66
CA VAL A 20 -13.01 14.08 -5.30
C VAL A 20 -13.94 15.29 -5.30
N LYS A 21 -13.50 16.42 -4.72
CA LYS A 21 -14.26 17.66 -4.76
C LYS A 21 -14.31 18.20 -6.20
N GLY A 22 -15.47 18.08 -6.83
CA GLY A 22 -15.69 18.48 -8.22
C GLY A 22 -15.29 17.43 -9.25
N TYR A 23 -14.99 16.20 -8.83
CA TYR A 23 -14.71 15.04 -9.70
C TYR A 23 -13.75 15.33 -10.86
N HIS A 24 -12.68 16.07 -10.58
CA HIS A 24 -11.76 16.53 -11.62
C HIS A 24 -10.59 15.56 -11.75
N LEU A 25 -10.35 15.03 -12.95
CA LEU A 25 -9.16 14.24 -13.26
C LEU A 25 -7.94 15.18 -13.27
N LEU A 26 -7.03 14.97 -12.32
CA LEU A 26 -5.78 15.73 -12.23
C LEU A 26 -4.70 15.12 -13.12
N HIS A 27 -4.66 13.79 -13.21
CA HIS A 27 -3.65 13.08 -13.98
C HIS A 27 -4.07 11.64 -14.29
N GLN A 28 -3.63 11.14 -15.44
CA GLN A 28 -3.75 9.75 -15.85
C GLN A 28 -2.45 9.33 -16.54
N GLU A 29 -1.88 8.20 -16.13
CA GLU A 29 -0.66 7.64 -16.72
C GLU A 29 -0.76 6.10 -16.76
N SER A 30 -0.21 5.52 -17.82
CA SER A 30 -0.06 4.07 -17.97
C SER A 30 1.42 3.71 -17.83
N ILE A 31 1.75 2.92 -16.81
CA ILE A 31 3.12 2.48 -16.51
C ILE A 31 3.23 1.00 -16.89
N LYS A 32 4.04 0.71 -17.90
CA LYS A 32 4.33 -0.67 -18.29
C LYS A 32 5.20 -1.35 -17.21
N LEU A 33 4.76 -2.52 -16.74
CA LEU A 33 5.51 -3.38 -15.85
C LEU A 33 6.41 -4.28 -16.70
N ILE A 34 7.71 -4.06 -16.60
CA ILE A 34 8.71 -4.88 -17.30
C ILE A 34 9.13 -5.98 -16.33
N GLU A 35 9.14 -7.24 -16.79
CA GLU A 35 9.67 -8.35 -16.01
C GLU A 35 11.09 -8.05 -15.51
N HIS A 36 11.38 -8.44 -14.26
CA HIS A 36 12.66 -8.22 -13.57
C HIS A 36 13.02 -6.75 -13.25
N GLN A 37 12.14 -5.78 -13.52
CA GLN A 37 12.38 -4.40 -13.08
C GLN A 37 12.26 -4.30 -11.55
N PRO A 38 13.19 -3.61 -10.85
CA PRO A 38 13.10 -3.47 -9.41
C PRO A 38 11.85 -2.65 -9.02
N ALA A 39 11.12 -3.13 -8.02
CA ALA A 39 9.90 -2.48 -7.51
C ALA A 39 10.14 -1.01 -7.09
N SER A 40 11.35 -0.67 -6.66
CA SER A 40 11.74 0.69 -6.30
C SER A 40 11.60 1.69 -7.45
N LEU A 41 11.77 1.25 -8.71
CA LEU A 41 11.62 2.13 -9.86
C LEU A 41 10.16 2.53 -10.06
N LEU A 42 9.24 1.57 -9.93
CA LEU A 42 7.80 1.84 -9.94
C LEU A 42 7.40 2.72 -8.75
N GLN A 43 7.90 2.42 -7.55
CA GLN A 43 7.64 3.24 -6.36
C GLN A 43 8.10 4.69 -6.55
N ASN A 44 9.29 4.91 -7.10
CA ASN A 44 9.81 6.25 -7.39
C ASN A 44 8.98 6.98 -8.45
N LYS A 45 8.54 6.29 -9.51
CA LYS A 45 7.63 6.88 -10.51
C LYS A 45 6.32 7.34 -9.86
N ILE A 46 5.71 6.48 -9.05
CA ILE A 46 4.46 6.79 -8.35
C ILE A 46 4.65 7.93 -7.36
N ALA A 47 5.73 7.92 -6.57
CA ALA A 47 6.05 8.98 -5.61
C ALA A 47 6.18 10.34 -6.32
N ASN A 48 6.95 10.40 -7.42
CA ASN A 48 7.13 11.63 -8.20
C ASN A 48 5.80 12.13 -8.79
N LEU A 49 4.97 11.21 -9.30
CA LEU A 49 3.64 11.52 -9.83
C LEU A 49 2.76 12.13 -8.74
N LEU A 50 2.72 11.52 -7.55
CA LEU A 50 1.93 12.00 -6.42
C LEU A 50 2.41 13.37 -5.92
N LEU A 51 3.72 13.58 -5.79
CA LEU A 51 4.29 14.87 -5.38
C LEU A 51 3.97 15.98 -6.39
N ARG A 52 3.97 15.67 -7.69
CA ARG A 52 3.60 16.63 -8.75
C ARG A 52 2.12 16.99 -8.71
N CYS A 53 1.24 16.01 -8.47
CA CYS A 53 -0.20 16.20 -8.58
C CYS A 53 -0.87 16.67 -7.28
N ILE A 54 -0.21 16.53 -6.14
CA ILE A 54 -0.74 16.88 -4.81
C ILE A 54 0.23 17.85 -4.12
N PRO A 55 0.08 19.18 -4.35
CA PRO A 55 0.92 20.18 -3.71
C PRO A 55 0.88 20.06 -2.19
N GLY A 56 2.05 20.03 -1.55
CA GLY A 56 2.19 19.93 -0.09
C GLY A 56 2.16 18.50 0.46
N LEU A 57 2.00 17.47 -0.38
CA LEU A 57 2.16 16.09 0.04
C LEU A 57 3.61 15.85 0.50
N ARG A 58 3.78 15.37 1.73
CA ARG A 58 5.08 14.89 2.23
C ARG A 58 5.13 13.39 2.05
N TRP A 59 5.94 12.94 1.10
CA TRP A 59 6.14 11.52 0.84
C TRP A 59 7.33 11.01 1.64
N ASP A 60 7.08 10.26 2.71
CA ASP A 60 8.12 9.62 3.52
C ASP A 60 8.20 8.13 3.17
N THR A 61 9.18 7.77 2.34
CA THR A 61 9.42 6.37 1.94
C THR A 61 9.99 5.51 3.07
N LYS A 62 10.43 6.11 4.19
CA LYS A 62 11.17 5.40 5.23
C LYS A 62 10.35 4.28 5.89
N GLN A 63 9.04 4.46 6.03
CA GLN A 63 8.17 3.49 6.73
C GLN A 63 8.05 2.14 6.01
N ILE A 64 8.15 2.11 4.67
CA ILE A 64 8.08 0.85 3.91
C ILE A 64 9.47 0.21 3.81
N SER A 65 10.53 1.02 3.80
CA SER A 65 11.92 0.53 3.77
C SER A 65 12.39 -0.14 5.06
N GLU A 66 11.65 -0.04 6.17
CA GLU A 66 11.95 -0.75 7.42
C GLU A 66 11.65 -2.26 7.35
N LEU A 67 10.92 -2.71 6.34
CA LEU A 67 10.62 -4.13 6.14
C LEU A 67 11.76 -4.77 5.35
N ASN A 68 12.56 -5.58 6.04
CA ASN A 68 13.84 -6.10 5.56
C ASN A 68 13.71 -7.21 4.48
N SER A 69 12.50 -7.60 4.10
CA SER A 69 12.23 -8.66 3.12
C SER A 69 10.98 -8.34 2.29
N ILE A 70 10.98 -8.83 1.05
CA ILE A 70 9.80 -8.82 0.16
C ILE A 70 8.64 -9.59 0.82
N ASP A 71 8.93 -10.71 1.50
CA ASP A 71 7.90 -11.51 2.15
C ASP A 71 7.25 -10.76 3.31
N SER A 72 8.05 -10.11 4.17
CA SER A 72 7.50 -9.31 5.28
C SER A 72 6.73 -8.10 4.77
N THR A 73 7.21 -7.47 3.69
CA THR A 73 6.50 -6.39 2.99
C THR A 73 5.15 -6.85 2.45
N MET A 74 5.10 -8.01 1.80
CA MET A 74 3.89 -8.53 1.21
C MET A 74 2.86 -8.94 2.29
N VAL A 75 3.30 -9.58 3.37
CA VAL A 75 2.44 -9.89 4.52
C VAL A 75 1.92 -8.61 5.18
N TYR A 76 2.76 -7.59 5.36
CA TYR A 76 2.36 -6.29 5.90
C TYR A 76 1.27 -5.61 5.05
N LEU A 77 1.50 -5.52 3.75
CA LEU A 77 0.57 -4.87 2.82
C LEU A 77 -0.78 -5.60 2.77
N ARG A 78 -0.78 -6.95 2.81
CA ARG A 78 -2.02 -7.74 2.94
C ARG A 78 -2.72 -7.46 4.26
N GLY A 79 -1.98 -7.40 5.37
CA GLY A 79 -2.54 -7.05 6.68
C GLY A 79 -3.21 -5.67 6.69
N LYS A 80 -2.56 -4.65 6.11
CA LYS A 80 -3.14 -3.31 5.96
C LYS A 80 -4.36 -3.29 5.03
N HIS A 81 -4.35 -4.08 3.96
CA HIS A 81 -5.52 -4.23 3.10
C HIS A 81 -6.73 -4.77 3.89
N GLU A 82 -6.56 -5.89 4.60
CA GLU A 82 -7.64 -6.48 5.41
C GLU A 82 -8.15 -5.54 6.51
N LEU A 83 -7.24 -4.77 7.13
CA LEU A 83 -7.59 -3.75 8.11
C LEU A 83 -8.49 -2.66 7.51
N ASN A 84 -8.17 -2.18 6.30
CA ASN A 84 -8.94 -1.15 5.62
C ASN A 84 -10.33 -1.61 5.16
N GLN A 85 -10.54 -2.93 5.00
CA GLN A 85 -11.87 -3.47 4.69
C GLN A 85 -12.85 -3.31 5.87
N TYR A 86 -12.34 -3.16 7.10
CA TYR A 86 -13.11 -2.82 8.30
C TYR A 86 -14.40 -3.64 8.46
N THR A 87 -14.28 -4.98 8.40
CA THR A 87 -15.33 -5.93 8.76
C THR A 87 -14.85 -6.82 9.90
N PRO A 88 -15.75 -7.45 10.70
CA PRO A 88 -15.32 -8.34 11.78
C PRO A 88 -14.38 -9.46 11.31
N TYR A 89 -14.67 -10.07 10.15
CA TYR A 89 -13.83 -11.10 9.56
C TYR A 89 -12.49 -10.55 9.08
N SER A 90 -12.49 -9.43 8.35
CA SER A 90 -11.25 -8.85 7.82
C SER A 90 -10.33 -8.36 8.93
N LEU A 91 -10.87 -7.81 10.03
CA LEU A 91 -10.05 -7.43 11.20
C LEU A 91 -9.38 -8.64 11.86
N GLN A 92 -10.04 -9.78 11.96
CA GLN A 92 -9.42 -11.02 12.44
C GLN A 92 -8.29 -11.49 11.52
N GLN A 93 -8.46 -11.35 10.20
CA GLN A 93 -7.43 -11.71 9.23
C GLN A 93 -6.26 -10.72 9.27
N ALA A 94 -6.54 -9.42 9.38
CA ALA A 94 -5.54 -8.37 9.59
C ALA A 94 -4.69 -8.67 10.83
N LEU A 95 -5.32 -9.00 11.96
CA LEU A 95 -4.62 -9.36 13.19
C LEU A 95 -3.62 -10.51 12.98
N LYS A 96 -4.03 -11.59 12.31
CA LYS A 96 -3.15 -12.74 12.04
C LYS A 96 -1.96 -12.34 11.16
N LEU A 97 -2.22 -11.64 10.06
CA LEU A 97 -1.19 -11.22 9.10
C LEU A 97 -0.19 -10.24 9.73
N LEU A 98 -0.68 -9.26 10.48
CA LEU A 98 0.19 -8.26 11.12
C LEU A 98 1.01 -8.88 12.27
N THR A 99 0.45 -9.84 13.02
CA THR A 99 1.20 -10.62 14.02
C THR A 99 2.30 -11.45 13.35
N GLN A 100 1.99 -12.11 12.24
CA GLN A 100 3.00 -12.82 11.45
C GLN A 100 4.09 -11.86 10.95
N CYS A 101 3.72 -10.67 10.48
CA CYS A 101 4.68 -9.67 10.02
C CYS A 101 5.65 -9.22 11.13
N VAL A 102 5.15 -8.98 12.34
CA VAL A 102 5.98 -8.68 13.53
C VAL A 102 7.00 -9.78 13.77
N ASN A 103 6.59 -11.05 13.70
CA ASN A 103 7.50 -12.17 13.91
C ASN A 103 8.58 -12.27 12.83
N MET A 104 8.26 -11.87 11.59
CA MET A 104 9.21 -11.85 10.47
C MET A 104 10.15 -10.64 10.47
N SER A 105 9.75 -9.53 11.09
CA SER A 105 10.50 -8.27 11.09
C SER A 105 10.33 -7.54 12.43
N PRO A 106 10.86 -8.09 13.54
CA PRO A 106 10.61 -7.58 14.89
C PRO A 106 11.24 -6.20 15.15
N ASN A 107 12.21 -5.79 14.33
CA ASN A 107 12.84 -4.48 14.43
C ASN A 107 12.10 -3.38 13.66
N SER A 108 11.09 -3.73 12.85
CA SER A 108 10.30 -2.77 12.10
C SER A 108 9.17 -2.24 12.99
N ILE A 109 8.99 -0.91 13.03
CA ILE A 109 7.98 -0.28 13.89
C ILE A 109 6.59 -0.36 13.22
N ALA A 110 6.54 -0.29 11.88
CA ALA A 110 5.31 -0.22 11.11
C ALA A 110 4.29 -1.35 11.41
N PRO A 111 4.68 -2.65 11.52
CA PRO A 111 3.76 -3.72 11.87
C PRO A 111 3.14 -3.57 13.26
N TYR A 112 3.88 -3.04 14.25
CA TYR A 112 3.35 -2.80 15.58
C TYR A 112 2.32 -1.66 15.61
N CYS A 113 2.58 -0.57 14.88
CA CYS A 113 1.60 0.51 14.72
C CYS A 113 0.31 -0.01 14.08
N ALA A 114 0.42 -0.82 13.03
CA ALA A 114 -0.73 -1.43 12.37
C ALA A 114 -1.50 -2.40 13.30
N LEU A 115 -0.81 -3.15 14.17
CA LEU A 115 -1.46 -3.98 15.19
C LEU A 115 -2.26 -3.13 16.19
N ALA A 116 -1.68 -2.02 16.67
CA ALA A 116 -2.39 -1.12 17.58
C ALA A 116 -3.66 -0.55 16.93
N GLU A 117 -3.58 -0.11 15.66
CA GLU A 117 -4.73 0.31 14.87
C GLU A 117 -5.78 -0.80 14.72
N CYS A 118 -5.35 -2.05 14.52
CA CYS A 118 -6.23 -3.21 14.42
C CYS A 118 -6.96 -3.47 15.74
N TYR A 119 -6.28 -3.42 16.88
CA TYR A 119 -6.91 -3.60 18.19
C TYR A 119 -7.91 -2.49 18.50
N LEU A 120 -7.59 -1.23 18.18
CA LEU A 120 -8.52 -0.10 18.32
C LEU A 120 -9.77 -0.30 17.44
N SER A 121 -9.58 -0.70 16.18
CA SER A 121 -10.66 -0.98 15.23
C SER A 121 -11.58 -2.10 15.75
N MET A 122 -11.02 -3.18 16.29
CA MET A 122 -11.80 -4.28 16.87
C MET A 122 -12.58 -3.82 18.11
N ALA A 123 -11.97 -3.01 18.98
CA ALA A 123 -12.65 -2.48 20.16
C ALA A 123 -13.83 -1.56 19.81
N GLN A 124 -13.76 -0.84 18.68
CA GLN A 124 -14.84 0.02 18.19
C GLN A 124 -16.01 -0.74 17.55
N MET A 125 -15.82 -2.00 17.15
CA MET A 125 -16.88 -2.85 16.62
C MET A 125 -17.58 -3.72 17.68
N GLY A 126 -17.06 -3.75 18.91
CA GLY A 126 -17.56 -4.54 20.03
C GLY A 126 -18.79 -3.95 20.70
#